data_AF-A0A9P3G1D2-F1
#
_entry.id   AF-A0A9P3G1D2-F1
#
_cell.length_a   1.000
_cell.length_b   1.000
_cell.length_c   1.000
_cell.angle_alpha   90.00
_cell.angle_beta   90.00
_cell.angle_gamma   90.00
#
_symmetry.space_group_name_H-M   'P 1'
#
loop_
_entity.id
_entity.type
_entity.pdbx_description
1 polymer ?
#
loop_
_entity_poly.entity_id
_entity_poly.type
_entity_poly.pdbx_seq_one_letter_code
_entity_poly.pdbx_strand_id
1 'polypeptide(L)'
;MSAAQSDLAVAQAQESGADTPRHRALPGSSLDEIVRLSDKPLIAVDMDDVLSETNQTVADWHNDAYGTNLDLSQFYYYYYWKNPGWGTPDETFRKVEEFYATDRLDKAKPVPGALEALQQLKSMGFRMVVVTARQRRELDRSVRWVETHYPGIFDDMICTGQSQETLAEEHEVLTKLSKADVCLKLGAKFLVDDSLENALKCVTHPEPTPVLLFGDNAWNQRESKYANIKDELSFAQRLEKEGGREFWKDEVAKIPEGVPLTRVRDWAGVIQWVEQQKQEGKL
;
A
#
# COMPACT_ATOMS: atom_id res chain seq x y z
N MET A 1 -58.95 -31.04 28.40
CA MET A 1 -59.14 -30.12 29.54
C MET A 1 -58.34 -28.85 29.25
N SER A 2 -59.06 -27.72 29.17
CA SER A 2 -58.66 -26.32 29.45
C SER A 2 -57.52 -25.70 28.59
N ALA A 3 -57.80 -24.77 27.66
CA ALA A 3 -58.00 -23.32 27.84
C ALA A 3 -56.73 -22.64 28.42
N ALA A 4 -55.93 -21.91 27.62
CA ALA A 4 -56.13 -20.53 27.11
C ALA A 4 -56.20 -19.48 28.23
N GLN A 5 -55.27 -18.51 28.19
CA GLN A 5 -55.31 -17.09 28.65
C GLN A 5 -53.91 -16.66 29.13
N SER A 6 -53.23 -15.74 28.42
CA SER A 6 -53.32 -14.25 28.51
C SER A 6 -52.50 -13.74 29.72
N ASP A 7 -51.71 -12.68 29.67
CA ASP A 7 -52.05 -11.31 29.30
C ASP A 7 -50.83 -10.37 29.35
N LEU A 8 -50.91 -9.29 28.56
CA LEU A 8 -50.48 -7.90 28.79
C LEU A 8 -49.01 -7.58 29.17
N ALA A 9 -48.42 -6.40 28.90
CA ALA A 9 -48.61 -5.28 27.98
C ALA A 9 -47.63 -4.18 28.46
N VAL A 10 -47.02 -3.44 27.53
CA VAL A 10 -46.61 -2.02 27.63
C VAL A 10 -45.58 -1.63 28.71
N ALA A 11 -44.41 -1.16 28.24
CA ALA A 11 -43.94 0.22 28.49
C ALA A 11 -42.73 0.55 27.60
N GLN A 12 -42.85 1.62 26.84
CA GLN A 12 -41.75 2.33 26.18
C GLN A 12 -40.94 3.14 27.19
N ALA A 13 -39.68 3.38 26.77
CA ALA A 13 -38.82 4.51 27.08
C ALA A 13 -38.16 4.57 28.46
N GLN A 14 -36.82 4.44 28.46
CA GLN A 14 -35.96 5.60 28.68
C GLN A 14 -34.55 5.37 28.14
N GLU A 15 -34.09 6.35 27.36
CA GLU A 15 -32.75 6.51 26.84
C GLU A 15 -31.72 6.61 27.98
N SER A 16 -30.57 5.98 27.79
CA SER A 16 -29.32 6.45 28.38
C SER A 16 -28.22 6.33 27.34
N GLY A 17 -27.73 7.48 26.89
CA GLY A 17 -26.79 7.63 25.80
C GLY A 17 -25.45 6.94 26.02
N ALA A 18 -24.97 6.34 24.95
CA ALA A 18 -23.57 6.31 24.59
C ALA A 18 -23.52 6.29 23.05
N ASP A 19 -22.92 7.33 22.47
CA ASP A 19 -22.59 7.41 21.05
C ASP A 19 -21.84 6.14 20.62
N THR A 20 -22.52 5.24 19.93
CA THR A 20 -21.87 4.23 19.10
C THR A 20 -21.89 4.75 17.66
N PRO A 21 -20.75 5.11 17.06
CA PRO A 21 -20.73 5.52 15.66
C PRO A 21 -21.19 4.35 14.78
N ARG A 22 -22.37 4.51 14.18
CA ARG A 22 -22.75 3.83 12.94
C ARG A 22 -21.78 4.34 11.87
N HIS A 23 -20.87 3.50 11.40
CA HIS A 23 -20.24 3.51 10.06
C HIS A 23 -18.86 2.82 10.14
N ARG A 24 -18.81 1.53 9.79
CA ARG A 24 -17.64 0.96 9.12
C ARG A 24 -18.13 0.47 7.77
N ALA A 25 -17.52 0.99 6.71
CA ALA A 25 -17.66 0.42 5.38
C ALA A 25 -17.17 -1.04 5.45
N LEU A 26 -17.88 -1.98 4.80
CA LEU A 26 -17.38 -3.36 4.70
C LEU A 26 -16.10 -3.34 3.85
N PRO A 27 -15.08 -4.16 4.14
CA PRO A 27 -13.85 -4.18 3.34
C PRO A 27 -14.14 -4.35 1.85
N GLY A 28 -13.70 -3.38 1.04
CA GLY A 28 -14.06 -3.30 -0.38
C GLY A 28 -15.38 -2.56 -0.65
N SER A 29 -15.72 -1.57 0.18
CA SER A 29 -16.81 -0.64 -0.12
C SER A 29 -16.52 0.11 -1.41
N SER A 30 -17.57 0.55 -2.08
CA SER A 30 -17.40 1.33 -3.30
C SER A 30 -16.68 2.64 -2.96
N LEU A 31 -15.82 3.13 -3.86
CA LEU A 31 -15.08 4.39 -3.65
C LEU A 31 -16.03 5.55 -3.32
N ASP A 32 -17.22 5.56 -3.93
CA ASP A 32 -18.27 6.56 -3.69
C ASP A 32 -18.80 6.53 -2.26
N GLU A 33 -18.90 5.35 -1.63
CA GLU A 33 -19.30 5.24 -0.22
C GLU A 33 -18.24 5.85 0.67
N ILE A 34 -16.95 5.52 0.47
CA ILE A 34 -15.84 6.03 1.27
C ILE A 34 -15.81 7.56 1.25
N VAL A 35 -15.97 8.16 0.06
CA VAL A 35 -16.03 9.62 -0.12
C VAL A 35 -17.21 10.23 0.63
N ARG A 36 -18.39 9.59 0.60
CA ARG A 36 -19.60 10.10 1.27
C ARG A 36 -19.59 9.94 2.81
N LEU A 37 -18.68 9.16 3.38
CA LEU A 37 -18.64 8.90 4.82
C LEU A 37 -18.38 10.16 5.66
N SER A 38 -17.61 11.14 5.15
CA SER A 38 -17.28 12.38 5.87
C SER A 38 -16.50 13.35 4.99
N ASP A 39 -16.76 14.65 5.19
CA ASP A 39 -16.07 15.76 4.50
C ASP A 39 -14.66 16.09 5.04
N LYS A 40 -14.15 15.33 6.03
CA LYS A 40 -12.79 15.53 6.55
C LYS A 40 -11.74 15.22 5.47
N PRO A 41 -10.60 15.93 5.45
CA PRO A 41 -9.55 15.68 4.47
C PRO A 41 -9.03 14.25 4.58
N LEU A 42 -8.87 13.57 3.43
CA LEU A 42 -8.44 12.18 3.34
C LEU A 42 -6.98 12.09 2.90
N ILE A 43 -6.22 11.18 3.50
CA ILE A 43 -4.86 10.81 3.08
C ILE A 43 -4.88 9.34 2.63
N ALA A 44 -4.23 9.05 1.51
CA ALA A 44 -3.98 7.68 1.07
C ALA A 44 -2.62 7.20 1.61
N VAL A 45 -2.54 5.96 2.08
CA VAL A 45 -1.31 5.40 2.65
C VAL A 45 -1.08 4.01 2.07
N ASP A 46 0.10 3.75 1.52
CA ASP A 46 0.49 2.40 1.11
C ASP A 46 0.69 1.48 2.32
N MET A 47 0.64 0.18 2.10
CA MET A 47 0.88 -0.82 3.13
C MET A 47 2.33 -1.30 3.16
N ASP A 48 2.83 -1.84 2.05
CA ASP A 48 4.12 -2.52 2.02
C ASP A 48 5.26 -1.51 2.07
N ASP A 49 6.18 -1.70 3.02
CA ASP A 49 7.32 -0.85 3.36
C ASP A 49 7.00 0.64 3.69
N VAL A 50 5.72 0.93 3.93
CA VAL A 50 5.20 2.19 4.52
C VAL A 50 4.56 1.94 5.89
N LEU A 51 3.77 0.88 6.01
CA LEU A 51 3.16 0.40 7.25
C LEU A 51 3.79 -0.91 7.72
N SER A 52 4.05 -1.85 6.81
CA SER A 52 4.59 -3.18 7.10
C SER A 52 6.01 -3.30 6.57
N GLU A 53 6.97 -3.83 7.33
CA GLU A 53 8.32 -4.17 6.87
C GLU A 53 8.32 -5.41 5.95
N THR A 54 7.63 -5.29 4.82
CA THR A 54 7.32 -6.39 3.91
C THR A 54 8.56 -6.89 3.20
N ASN A 55 9.37 -6.00 2.61
CA ASN A 55 10.59 -6.43 1.92
C ASN A 55 11.61 -7.06 2.88
N GLN A 56 11.66 -6.62 4.15
CA GLN A 56 12.51 -7.29 5.15
C GLN A 56 12.03 -8.72 5.40
N THR A 57 10.72 -8.89 5.58
CA THR A 57 10.09 -10.20 5.78
C THR A 57 10.30 -11.13 4.58
N VAL A 58 10.25 -10.58 3.37
CA VAL A 58 10.53 -11.30 2.12
C VAL A 58 11.99 -11.70 2.02
N ALA A 59 12.93 -10.81 2.37
CA ALA A 59 14.36 -11.11 2.37
C ALA A 59 14.70 -12.26 3.35
N ASP A 60 14.18 -12.18 4.58
CA ASP A 60 14.37 -13.21 5.59
C ASP A 60 13.82 -14.57 5.14
N TRP A 61 12.61 -14.58 4.56
CA TRP A 61 12.04 -15.81 4.00
C TRP A 61 12.88 -16.35 2.85
N HIS A 62 13.34 -15.51 1.92
CA HIS A 62 14.12 -15.95 0.77
C HIS A 62 15.46 -16.57 1.23
N ASN A 63 16.08 -15.98 2.25
CA ASN A 63 17.29 -16.51 2.88
C ASN A 63 17.06 -17.89 3.51
N ASP A 64 15.95 -18.05 4.24
CA ASP A 64 15.59 -19.33 4.86
C ASP A 64 15.23 -20.42 3.84
N ALA A 65 14.44 -20.07 2.82
CA ALA A 65 13.89 -21.02 1.85
C ALA A 65 14.89 -21.43 0.77
N TYR A 66 15.78 -20.52 0.36
CA TYR A 66 16.69 -20.71 -0.76
C TYR A 66 18.18 -20.68 -0.38
N GLY A 67 18.51 -20.51 0.90
CA GLY A 67 19.89 -20.45 1.38
C GLY A 67 20.64 -19.22 0.85
N THR A 68 19.93 -18.13 0.55
CA THR A 68 20.54 -16.87 0.11
C THR A 68 21.03 -16.04 1.28
N ASN A 69 21.68 -14.91 0.96
CA ASN A 69 22.10 -13.90 1.92
C ASN A 69 21.73 -12.50 1.39
N LEU A 70 20.43 -12.30 1.16
CA LEU A 70 19.85 -11.05 0.70
C LEU A 70 19.62 -10.09 1.86
N ASP A 71 19.96 -8.82 1.66
CA ASP A 71 19.51 -7.71 2.48
C ASP A 71 18.81 -6.64 1.62
N LEU A 72 18.16 -5.66 2.26
CA LEU A 72 17.39 -4.61 1.58
C LEU A 72 18.24 -3.74 0.64
N SER A 73 19.57 -3.65 0.84
CA SER A 73 20.44 -2.91 -0.07
C SER A 73 20.56 -3.57 -1.45
N GLN A 74 20.17 -4.84 -1.56
CA GLN A 74 20.16 -5.61 -2.81
C GLN A 74 18.80 -5.61 -3.52
N PHE A 75 17.77 -4.98 -2.93
CA PHE A 75 16.46 -4.81 -3.56
C PHE A 75 16.50 -3.53 -4.41
N TYR A 76 17.24 -3.57 -5.52
CA TYR A 76 17.52 -2.39 -6.37
C TYR A 76 16.31 -1.85 -7.12
N TYR A 77 15.31 -2.68 -7.39
CA TYR A 77 14.14 -2.36 -8.19
C TYR A 77 12.86 -2.93 -7.57
N TYR A 78 11.72 -2.27 -7.86
CA TYR A 78 10.39 -2.69 -7.39
C TYR A 78 10.04 -4.14 -7.79
N TYR A 79 10.27 -4.52 -9.06
CA TYR A 79 10.00 -5.89 -9.49
C TYR A 79 11.13 -6.84 -9.10
N TYR A 80 10.79 -7.90 -8.34
CA TYR A 80 11.77 -8.80 -7.76
C TYR A 80 12.68 -9.53 -8.76
N TRP A 81 12.22 -9.88 -9.96
CA TRP A 81 13.08 -10.55 -10.98
C TRP A 81 14.25 -9.67 -11.43
N LYS A 82 14.17 -8.36 -11.20
CA LYS A 82 15.23 -7.38 -11.46
C LYS A 82 16.23 -7.28 -10.32
N ASN A 83 16.12 -8.09 -9.28
CA ASN A 83 17.02 -8.10 -8.13
C ASN A 83 17.83 -9.41 -8.06
N PRO A 84 19.03 -9.39 -7.46
CA PRO A 84 19.84 -10.59 -7.25
C PRO A 84 19.07 -11.71 -6.53
N GLY A 85 19.31 -12.96 -6.92
CA GLY A 85 18.77 -14.13 -6.22
C GLY A 85 17.35 -14.54 -6.60
N TRP A 86 16.58 -13.71 -7.32
CA TRP A 86 15.17 -13.99 -7.63
C TRP A 86 14.95 -14.88 -8.86
N GLY A 87 15.79 -14.76 -9.89
CA GLY A 87 15.68 -15.54 -11.11
C GLY A 87 14.86 -14.84 -12.20
N THR A 88 14.38 -15.61 -13.18
CA THR A 88 13.53 -15.09 -14.26
C THR A 88 12.17 -14.62 -13.71
N PRO A 89 11.35 -13.90 -14.50
CA PRO A 89 9.98 -13.57 -14.11
C PRO A 89 9.17 -14.80 -13.65
N ASP A 90 9.22 -15.91 -14.39
CA ASP A 90 8.48 -17.14 -14.03
C ASP A 90 8.95 -17.74 -12.70
N GLU A 91 10.27 -17.80 -12.49
CA GLU A 91 10.84 -18.27 -11.21
C GLU A 91 10.45 -17.34 -10.06
N THR A 92 10.45 -16.04 -10.32
CA THR A 92 10.06 -15.01 -9.36
C THR A 92 8.59 -15.15 -8.98
N PHE A 93 7.68 -15.33 -9.96
CA PHE A 93 6.26 -15.54 -9.66
C PHE A 93 6.04 -16.78 -8.82
N ARG A 94 6.70 -17.91 -9.13
CA ARG A 94 6.63 -19.12 -8.30
C ARG A 94 7.08 -18.84 -6.86
N LYS A 95 8.22 -18.16 -6.69
CA LYS A 95 8.74 -17.77 -5.36
C LYS A 95 7.77 -16.87 -4.60
N VAL A 96 7.18 -15.89 -5.29
CA VAL A 96 6.18 -15.01 -4.69
C VAL A 96 4.97 -15.82 -4.23
N GLU A 97 4.42 -16.70 -5.06
CA GLU A 97 3.30 -17.58 -4.63
C GLU A 97 3.67 -18.46 -3.44
N GLU A 98 4.87 -19.04 -3.40
CA GLU A 98 5.37 -19.80 -2.25
C GLU A 98 5.48 -18.95 -0.98
N PHE A 99 5.95 -17.71 -1.09
CA PHE A 99 6.01 -16.78 0.03
C PHE A 99 4.62 -16.44 0.55
N TYR A 100 3.68 -16.09 -0.34
CA TYR A 100 2.30 -15.74 0.02
C TYR A 100 1.54 -16.93 0.64
N ALA A 101 1.91 -18.18 0.30
CA ALA A 101 1.37 -19.38 0.92
C ALA A 101 1.83 -19.58 2.38
N THR A 102 2.84 -18.85 2.85
CA THR A 102 3.28 -18.87 4.26
C THR A 102 2.49 -17.87 5.13
N ASP A 103 2.70 -17.93 6.45
CA ASP A 103 2.19 -16.95 7.41
C ASP A 103 3.18 -15.80 7.69
N ARG A 104 4.27 -15.68 6.90
CA ARG A 104 5.32 -14.67 7.12
C ARG A 104 4.76 -13.24 7.05
N LEU A 105 3.92 -12.94 6.07
CA LEU A 105 3.28 -11.61 5.93
C LEU A 105 2.38 -11.25 7.12
N ASP A 106 1.73 -12.24 7.74
CA ASP A 106 0.88 -11.98 8.91
C ASP A 106 1.72 -11.65 10.17
N LYS A 107 3.02 -11.88 10.11
CA LYS A 107 4.00 -11.63 11.18
C LYS A 107 4.99 -10.52 10.83
N ALA A 108 4.83 -9.88 9.67
CA ALA A 108 5.65 -8.74 9.29
C ALA A 108 5.55 -7.67 10.38
N LYS A 109 6.67 -7.04 10.71
CA LYS A 109 6.72 -6.00 11.75
C LYS A 109 6.13 -4.71 11.20
N PRO A 110 5.46 -3.89 12.04
CA PRO A 110 5.09 -2.55 11.65
C PRO A 110 6.33 -1.68 11.48
N VAL A 111 6.30 -0.76 10.51
CA VAL A 111 7.34 0.24 10.29
C VAL A 111 7.46 1.15 11.53
N PRO A 112 8.68 1.37 12.06
CA PRO A 112 8.88 2.19 13.24
C PRO A 112 8.31 3.61 13.12
N GLY A 113 7.63 4.08 14.18
CA GLY A 113 7.04 5.43 14.25
C GLY A 113 5.73 5.61 13.46
N ALA A 114 5.27 4.58 12.74
CA ALA A 114 4.06 4.66 11.93
C ALA A 114 2.81 4.93 12.79
N LEU A 115 2.62 4.18 13.89
CA LEU A 115 1.41 4.29 14.70
C LEU A 115 1.29 5.69 15.33
N GLU A 116 2.39 6.20 15.89
CA GLU A 116 2.44 7.52 16.52
C GLU A 116 2.15 8.63 15.52
N ALA A 117 2.75 8.57 14.32
CA ALA A 117 2.53 9.55 13.27
C ALA A 117 1.09 9.48 12.73
N LEU A 118 0.54 8.29 12.50
CA LEU A 118 -0.84 8.14 12.03
C LEU A 118 -1.85 8.65 13.08
N GLN A 119 -1.62 8.41 14.37
CA GLN A 119 -2.42 8.99 15.44
C GLN A 119 -2.34 10.52 15.45
N GLN A 120 -1.16 11.09 15.22
CA GLN A 120 -0.97 12.53 15.11
C GLN A 120 -1.72 13.10 13.88
N LEU A 121 -1.61 12.48 12.70
CA LEU A 121 -2.37 12.87 11.50
C LEU A 121 -3.88 12.82 11.75
N LYS A 122 -4.37 11.78 12.43
CA LYS A 122 -5.78 11.68 12.83
C LYS A 122 -6.18 12.83 13.76
N SER A 123 -5.33 13.17 14.74
CA SER A 123 -5.56 14.31 15.65
C SER A 123 -5.59 15.66 14.93
N MET A 124 -4.86 15.78 13.81
CA MET A 124 -4.86 16.95 12.93
C MET A 124 -6.13 17.05 12.05
N GLY A 125 -7.05 16.08 12.15
CA GLY A 125 -8.34 16.07 11.48
C GLY A 125 -8.41 15.21 10.22
N PHE A 126 -7.33 14.50 9.87
CA PHE A 126 -7.31 13.66 8.67
C PHE A 126 -8.03 12.32 8.89
N ARG A 127 -8.67 11.86 7.82
CA ARG A 127 -9.10 10.47 7.63
C ARG A 127 -8.08 9.76 6.77
N MET A 128 -7.95 8.44 6.92
CA MET A 128 -6.94 7.67 6.21
C MET A 128 -7.53 6.39 5.63
N VAL A 129 -7.09 6.06 4.42
CA VAL A 129 -7.44 4.82 3.71
C VAL A 129 -6.15 4.16 3.23
N VAL A 130 -6.06 2.84 3.42
CA VAL A 130 -4.94 2.07 2.88
C VAL A 130 -5.16 1.88 1.38
N VAL A 131 -4.17 2.19 0.54
CA VAL A 131 -4.20 1.97 -0.91
C VAL A 131 -2.97 1.17 -1.32
N THR A 132 -3.14 -0.13 -1.58
CA THR A 132 -2.03 -1.09 -1.76
C THR A 132 -2.07 -1.82 -3.10
N ALA A 133 -0.90 -2.20 -3.61
CA ALA A 133 -0.79 -3.06 -4.80
C ALA A 133 -1.08 -4.55 -4.53
N ARG A 134 -1.31 -4.95 -3.27
CA ARG A 134 -1.67 -6.34 -2.92
C ARG A 134 -2.91 -6.81 -3.69
N GLN A 135 -2.94 -8.10 -3.98
CA GLN A 135 -4.06 -8.72 -4.68
C GLN A 135 -5.31 -8.79 -3.80
N ARG A 136 -6.50 -8.74 -4.41
CA ARG A 136 -7.78 -8.75 -3.69
C ARG A 136 -7.95 -9.98 -2.78
N ARG A 137 -7.37 -11.13 -3.15
CA ARG A 137 -7.36 -12.36 -2.35
C ARG A 137 -6.62 -12.21 -1.02
N GLU A 138 -5.71 -11.24 -0.91
CA GLU A 138 -4.96 -10.96 0.32
C GLU A 138 -5.65 -9.90 1.19
N LEU A 139 -6.82 -9.37 0.80
CA LEU A 139 -7.46 -8.28 1.54
C LEU A 139 -7.78 -8.69 2.98
N ASP A 140 -8.42 -9.84 3.18
CA ASP A 140 -8.92 -10.24 4.51
C ASP A 140 -7.78 -10.40 5.52
N ARG A 141 -6.67 -11.01 5.12
CA ARG A 141 -5.49 -11.16 6.00
C ARG A 141 -4.80 -9.81 6.24
N SER A 142 -4.74 -8.95 5.22
CA SER A 142 -4.11 -7.64 5.34
C SER A 142 -4.91 -6.70 6.25
N VAL A 143 -6.24 -6.71 6.15
CA VAL A 143 -7.13 -5.97 7.06
C VAL A 143 -6.95 -6.45 8.50
N ARG A 144 -6.86 -7.77 8.74
CA ARG A 144 -6.58 -8.30 10.09
C ARG A 144 -5.24 -7.81 10.63
N TRP A 145 -4.21 -7.80 9.80
CA TRP A 145 -2.90 -7.28 10.18
C TRP A 145 -2.96 -5.79 10.50
N VAL A 146 -3.63 -4.99 9.66
CA VAL A 146 -3.83 -3.55 9.89
C VAL A 146 -4.60 -3.28 11.18
N GLU A 147 -5.71 -3.97 11.45
CA GLU A 147 -6.47 -3.80 12.69
C GLU A 147 -5.67 -4.22 13.93
N THR A 148 -4.74 -5.17 13.80
CA THR A 148 -3.87 -5.62 14.89
C THR A 148 -2.83 -4.56 15.25
N HIS A 149 -2.20 -3.93 14.25
CA HIS A 149 -1.10 -2.99 14.46
C HIS A 149 -1.52 -1.52 14.50
N TYR A 150 -2.65 -1.17 13.88
CA TYR A 150 -3.17 0.18 13.74
C TYR A 150 -4.67 0.26 14.09
N PRO A 151 -5.09 -0.22 15.28
CA PRO A 151 -6.50 -0.34 15.62
C PRO A 151 -7.23 1.01 15.54
N GLY A 152 -8.25 1.07 14.68
CA GLY A 152 -9.10 2.25 14.52
C GLY A 152 -8.41 3.44 13.85
N ILE A 153 -7.29 3.25 13.15
CA ILE A 153 -6.62 4.32 12.40
C ILE A 153 -7.25 4.53 11.01
N PHE A 154 -7.49 3.43 10.29
CA PHE A 154 -7.94 3.47 8.90
C PHE A 154 -9.44 3.24 8.79
N ASP A 155 -10.06 3.93 7.83
CA ASP A 155 -11.50 3.81 7.57
C ASP A 155 -11.81 2.67 6.60
N ASP A 156 -10.91 2.38 5.67
CA ASP A 156 -11.02 1.29 4.69
C ASP A 156 -9.63 0.90 4.12
N MET A 157 -9.60 -0.17 3.33
CA MET A 157 -8.44 -0.68 2.61
C MET A 157 -8.82 -1.06 1.17
N ILE A 158 -8.08 -0.52 0.21
CA ILE A 158 -8.30 -0.71 -1.23
C ILE A 158 -7.10 -1.40 -1.85
N CYS A 159 -7.35 -2.54 -2.49
CA CYS A 159 -6.38 -3.25 -3.33
C CYS A 159 -6.44 -2.70 -4.76
N THR A 160 -5.41 -2.00 -5.20
CA THR A 160 -5.18 -1.66 -6.60
C THR A 160 -4.51 -2.84 -7.26
N GLY A 161 -5.22 -3.59 -8.09
CA GLY A 161 -4.68 -4.77 -8.75
C GLY A 161 -3.55 -4.43 -9.73
N GLN A 162 -2.31 -4.35 -9.24
CA GLN A 162 -1.09 -4.36 -10.06
C GLN A 162 -0.43 -5.74 -9.94
N SER A 163 -0.95 -6.72 -10.69
CA SER A 163 -0.21 -7.90 -11.21
C SER A 163 -1.19 -8.95 -11.71
N GLN A 164 -1.79 -8.70 -12.87
CA GLN A 164 -2.31 -9.76 -13.73
C GLN A 164 -2.03 -9.39 -15.17
N GLU A 165 -0.75 -9.21 -15.49
CA GLU A 165 -0.32 -9.43 -16.87
C GLU A 165 -0.04 -10.92 -17.14
N THR A 166 -0.09 -11.79 -16.11
CA THR A 166 0.49 -13.13 -16.23
C THR A 166 -0.41 -14.33 -16.01
N LEU A 167 -1.68 -14.22 -15.60
CA LEU A 167 -2.55 -15.41 -15.53
C LEU A 167 -3.99 -15.08 -15.95
N ALA A 168 -4.33 -15.57 -17.15
CA ALA A 168 -5.65 -15.92 -17.65
C ALA A 168 -6.87 -15.14 -17.14
N GLU A 169 -7.46 -14.31 -18.01
CA GLU A 169 -8.84 -14.47 -18.52
C GLU A 169 -9.28 -13.18 -19.24
N GLU A 170 -9.53 -13.27 -20.55
CA GLU A 170 -9.98 -12.17 -21.43
C GLU A 170 -11.43 -11.71 -21.17
N HIS A 171 -12.06 -12.04 -20.03
CA HIS A 171 -13.50 -11.81 -19.83
C HIS A 171 -13.92 -11.00 -18.60
N GLU A 172 -13.00 -10.55 -17.74
CA GLU A 172 -13.35 -9.55 -16.73
C GLU A 172 -12.70 -8.21 -17.07
N VAL A 173 -13.47 -7.32 -17.69
CA VAL A 173 -13.24 -5.88 -17.70
C VAL A 173 -13.53 -5.33 -16.29
N LEU A 174 -12.84 -5.86 -15.28
CA LEU A 174 -12.64 -5.15 -14.03
C LEU A 174 -11.60 -4.08 -14.36
N THR A 175 -12.06 -2.84 -14.48
CA THR A 175 -11.18 -1.69 -14.69
C THR A 175 -10.13 -1.67 -13.57
N LYS A 176 -8.92 -2.13 -13.87
CA LYS A 176 -7.78 -2.11 -12.94
C LYS A 176 -7.47 -0.65 -12.62
N LEU A 177 -7.92 -0.17 -11.47
CA LEU A 177 -7.64 1.20 -11.03
C LEU A 177 -6.21 1.27 -10.51
N SER A 178 -5.42 2.17 -11.08
CA SER A 178 -4.10 2.49 -10.55
C SER A 178 -4.23 3.23 -9.21
N LYS A 179 -3.15 3.31 -8.43
CA LYS A 179 -3.13 4.17 -7.23
C LYS A 179 -3.45 5.62 -7.55
N ALA A 180 -3.02 6.12 -8.72
CA ALA A 180 -3.34 7.46 -9.18
C ALA A 180 -4.87 7.65 -9.35
N ASP A 181 -5.54 6.70 -10.01
CA ASP A 181 -7.00 6.75 -10.19
C ASP A 181 -7.74 6.66 -8.86
N VAL A 182 -7.29 5.80 -7.96
CA VAL A 182 -7.90 5.66 -6.63
C VAL A 182 -7.72 6.92 -5.80
N CYS A 183 -6.51 7.48 -5.75
CA CYS A 183 -6.25 8.71 -5.00
C CYS A 183 -7.07 9.89 -5.52
N LEU A 184 -7.18 10.03 -6.85
CA LEU A 184 -8.00 11.05 -7.48
C LEU A 184 -9.48 10.90 -7.10
N LYS A 185 -10.03 9.68 -7.24
CA LYS A 185 -11.44 9.39 -6.90
C LYS A 185 -11.76 9.63 -5.43
N LEU A 186 -10.82 9.33 -4.54
CA LEU A 186 -10.96 9.58 -3.11
C LEU A 186 -10.82 11.06 -2.73
N GLY A 187 -10.34 11.92 -3.65
CA GLY A 187 -9.97 13.29 -3.33
C GLY A 187 -8.85 13.36 -2.29
N ALA A 188 -7.92 12.40 -2.34
CA ALA A 188 -6.82 12.31 -1.37
C ALA A 188 -5.97 13.58 -1.43
N LYS A 189 -5.65 14.14 -0.25
CA LYS A 189 -4.80 15.33 -0.13
C LYS A 189 -3.36 15.04 -0.51
N PHE A 190 -2.89 13.84 -0.20
CA PHE A 190 -1.64 13.29 -0.65
C PHE A 190 -1.64 11.77 -0.46
N LEU A 191 -0.68 11.10 -1.09
CA LEU A 191 -0.35 9.69 -0.92
C LEU A 191 1.01 9.55 -0.22
N VAL A 192 1.13 8.61 0.73
CA VAL A 192 2.43 8.12 1.25
C VAL A 192 2.70 6.75 0.65
N ASP A 193 3.77 6.60 -0.12
CA ASP A 193 4.07 5.40 -0.90
C ASP A 193 5.58 5.24 -1.04
N ASP A 194 6.10 4.02 -0.98
CA ASP A 194 7.53 3.74 -1.11
C ASP A 194 7.94 3.45 -2.58
N SER A 195 6.98 3.20 -3.47
CA SER A 195 7.23 2.91 -4.87
C SER A 195 7.36 4.18 -5.70
N LEU A 196 8.57 4.41 -6.23
CA LEU A 196 8.82 5.53 -7.14
C LEU A 196 7.92 5.47 -8.38
N GLU A 197 7.59 4.28 -8.88
CA GLU A 197 6.73 4.13 -10.06
C GLU A 197 5.28 4.56 -9.77
N ASN A 198 4.72 4.14 -8.63
CA ASN A 198 3.39 4.58 -8.21
C ASN A 198 3.38 6.09 -7.94
N ALA A 199 4.42 6.60 -7.30
CA ALA A 199 4.57 8.01 -7.04
C ALA A 199 4.59 8.83 -8.33
N LEU A 200 5.42 8.45 -9.31
CA LEU A 200 5.50 9.11 -10.61
C LEU A 200 4.17 9.07 -11.36
N LYS A 201 3.44 7.93 -11.35
CA LYS A 201 2.10 7.83 -11.94
C LYS A 201 1.12 8.83 -11.32
N CYS A 202 1.17 9.05 -10.01
CA CYS A 202 0.29 10.00 -9.32
C CYS A 202 0.64 11.47 -9.62
N VAL A 203 1.92 11.82 -9.56
CA VAL A 203 2.36 13.23 -9.68
C VAL A 203 2.45 13.72 -11.13
N THR A 204 2.46 12.82 -12.11
CA THR A 204 2.43 13.15 -13.54
C THR A 204 1.03 13.01 -14.17
N HIS A 205 0.03 12.61 -13.38
CA HIS A 205 -1.36 12.59 -13.81
C HIS A 205 -1.83 14.03 -14.15
N PRO A 206 -2.73 14.24 -15.14
CA PRO A 206 -3.25 15.57 -15.48
C PRO A 206 -3.89 16.32 -14.30
N GLU A 207 -4.47 15.57 -13.37
CA GLU A 207 -4.94 16.03 -12.06
C GLU A 207 -4.07 15.37 -10.98
N PRO A 208 -2.89 15.93 -10.67
CA PRO A 208 -1.89 15.24 -9.87
C PRO A 208 -2.29 15.20 -8.39
N THR A 209 -2.14 14.02 -7.78
CA THR A 209 -2.17 13.89 -6.31
C THR A 209 -0.74 14.07 -5.78
N PRO A 210 -0.49 14.94 -4.80
CA PRO A 210 0.83 15.04 -4.16
C PRO A 210 1.26 13.71 -3.55
N VAL A 211 2.55 13.39 -3.62
CA VAL A 211 3.09 12.14 -3.07
C VAL A 211 4.28 12.43 -2.16
N LEU A 212 4.27 11.78 -1.00
CA LEU A 212 5.42 11.65 -0.12
C LEU A 212 6.08 10.29 -0.41
N LEU A 213 7.16 10.30 -1.17
CA LEU A 213 7.94 9.09 -1.48
C LEU A 213 8.70 8.66 -0.23
N PHE A 214 8.24 7.57 0.37
CA PHE A 214 8.63 7.13 1.69
C PHE A 214 9.88 6.25 1.65
N GLY A 215 10.78 6.47 2.61
CA GLY A 215 11.99 5.68 2.80
C GLY A 215 13.16 6.12 1.92
N ASP A 216 14.35 5.65 2.29
CA ASP A 216 15.58 5.77 1.48
C ASP A 216 16.00 4.38 0.95
N ASN A 217 15.02 3.66 0.44
CA ASN A 217 15.16 2.26 0.04
C ASN A 217 15.78 2.13 -1.35
N ALA A 218 16.55 1.06 -1.59
CA ALA A 218 17.25 0.87 -2.86
C ALA A 218 16.29 0.83 -4.07
N TRP A 219 15.10 0.26 -3.91
CA TRP A 219 14.08 0.11 -4.97
C TRP A 219 13.38 1.41 -5.34
N ASN A 220 13.42 2.42 -4.47
CA ASN A 220 12.77 3.71 -4.72
C ASN A 220 13.72 4.75 -5.34
N GLN A 221 14.96 4.35 -5.63
CA GLN A 221 15.95 5.19 -6.32
C GLN A 221 15.88 5.06 -7.84
N ARG A 222 15.15 4.08 -8.37
CA ARG A 222 15.14 3.71 -9.79
C ARG A 222 13.73 3.43 -10.26
N GLU A 223 13.44 3.76 -11.51
CA GLU A 223 12.19 3.31 -12.14
C GLU A 223 12.30 1.84 -12.53
N SER A 224 11.24 1.06 -12.31
CA SER A 224 11.24 -0.38 -12.56
C SER A 224 10.47 -0.77 -13.83
N LYS A 225 10.47 0.06 -14.87
CA LYS A 225 9.60 -0.12 -16.05
C LYS A 225 9.88 -1.41 -16.84
N TYR A 226 8.83 -2.03 -17.37
CA TYR A 226 8.89 -3.06 -18.41
C TYR A 226 7.73 -2.85 -19.40
N ALA A 227 7.89 -3.33 -20.64
CA ALA A 227 6.84 -3.23 -21.66
C ALA A 227 6.06 -4.54 -21.83
N ASN A 228 6.76 -5.67 -21.79
CA ASN A 228 6.18 -7.00 -21.85
C ASN A 228 7.03 -7.95 -21.00
N ILE A 229 6.41 -8.61 -20.04
CA ILE A 229 7.08 -9.52 -19.10
C ILE A 229 7.86 -10.64 -19.82
N LYS A 230 7.44 -11.04 -21.03
CA LYS A 230 8.10 -12.09 -21.81
C LYS A 230 9.48 -11.70 -22.34
N ASP A 231 9.75 -10.39 -22.42
CA ASP A 231 11.02 -9.85 -22.88
C ASP A 231 11.99 -9.57 -21.71
N GLU A 232 11.51 -9.75 -20.46
CA GLU A 232 12.28 -9.43 -19.27
C GLU A 232 13.31 -10.51 -18.95
N LEU A 233 14.49 -10.05 -18.54
CA LEU A 233 15.59 -10.88 -18.06
C LEU A 233 15.60 -10.90 -16.54
N SER A 234 16.12 -11.98 -15.96
CA SER A 234 16.58 -11.96 -14.57
C SER A 234 17.73 -10.95 -14.40
N PHE A 235 17.96 -10.49 -13.17
CA PHE A 235 19.12 -9.67 -12.84
C PHE A 235 20.45 -10.30 -13.29
N ALA A 236 20.63 -11.60 -13.07
CA ALA A 236 21.86 -12.32 -13.43
C ALA A 236 22.08 -12.35 -14.95
N GLN A 237 21.02 -12.65 -15.72
CA GLN A 237 21.09 -12.64 -17.19
C GLN A 237 21.36 -11.23 -17.74
N ARG A 238 20.75 -10.21 -17.14
CA ARG A 238 21.02 -8.81 -17.52
C ARG A 238 22.47 -8.42 -17.21
N LEU A 239 22.98 -8.77 -16.03
CA LEU A 239 24.36 -8.49 -15.64
C LEU A 239 25.37 -9.15 -16.59
N GLU A 240 25.12 -10.40 -16.97
CA GLU A 240 25.94 -11.11 -17.97
C GLU A 240 25.90 -10.42 -19.34
N LYS A 241 24.70 -10.07 -19.82
CA LYS A 241 24.51 -9.33 -21.09
C LYS A 241 25.21 -7.97 -21.09
N GLU A 242 25.28 -7.33 -19.93
CA GLU A 242 25.96 -6.05 -19.71
C GLU A 242 27.48 -6.20 -19.46
N GLY A 243 28.03 -7.41 -19.61
CA GLY A 243 29.46 -7.67 -19.45
C GLY A 243 29.96 -7.47 -18.02
N GLY A 244 29.10 -7.68 -17.01
CA GLY A 244 29.42 -7.46 -15.60
C GLY A 244 29.32 -6.00 -15.16
N ARG A 245 28.87 -5.08 -16.03
CA ARG A 245 28.65 -3.68 -15.64
C ARG A 245 27.53 -3.59 -14.60
N GLU A 246 27.79 -2.88 -13.51
CA GLU A 246 26.84 -2.63 -12.43
C GLU A 246 25.79 -1.59 -12.83
N PHE A 247 24.96 -1.92 -13.83
CA PHE A 247 24.02 -1.01 -14.49
C PHE A 247 23.10 -0.25 -13.52
N TRP A 248 22.77 -0.85 -12.36
CA TRP A 248 21.95 -0.20 -11.34
C TRP A 248 22.64 1.03 -10.73
N LYS A 249 23.96 1.16 -10.77
CA LYS A 249 24.65 2.37 -10.29
C LYS A 249 24.41 3.59 -11.20
N ASP A 250 24.11 3.35 -12.47
CA ASP A 250 23.92 4.39 -13.48
C ASP A 250 22.44 4.79 -13.68
N GLU A 251 21.50 3.95 -13.21
CA GLU A 251 20.05 4.09 -13.46
C GLU A 251 19.29 4.86 -12.37
N VAL A 252 19.99 5.67 -11.57
CA VAL A 252 19.34 6.50 -10.55
C VAL A 252 18.37 7.48 -11.22
N ALA A 253 17.10 7.41 -10.83
CA ALA A 253 16.03 8.16 -11.45
C ALA A 253 16.14 9.65 -11.11
N LYS A 254 15.87 10.50 -12.11
CA LYS A 254 15.69 11.93 -11.92
C LYS A 254 14.21 12.22 -11.76
N ILE A 255 13.84 12.82 -10.64
CA ILE A 255 12.47 13.29 -10.43
C ILE A 255 12.23 14.48 -11.37
N PRO A 256 11.12 14.48 -12.16
CA PRO A 256 10.78 15.62 -13.00
C PRO A 256 10.65 16.91 -12.17
N GLU A 257 11.10 18.04 -12.72
CA GLU A 257 10.93 19.33 -12.05
C GLU A 257 9.45 19.75 -12.01
N GLY A 258 9.04 20.42 -10.94
CA GLY A 258 7.71 21.01 -10.82
C GLY A 258 6.56 20.04 -10.50
N VAL A 259 6.84 18.74 -10.34
CA VAL A 259 5.81 17.77 -9.89
C VAL A 259 5.67 17.78 -8.37
N PRO A 260 4.48 17.53 -7.80
CA PRO A 260 4.26 17.54 -6.35
C PRO A 260 4.76 16.24 -5.68
N LEU A 261 6.04 15.91 -5.86
CA LEU A 261 6.70 14.75 -5.25
C LEU A 261 7.72 15.22 -4.21
N THR A 262 7.59 14.78 -2.97
CA THR A 262 8.57 15.04 -1.90
C THR A 262 9.10 13.72 -1.36
N ARG A 263 10.43 13.58 -1.25
CA ARG A 263 11.03 12.44 -0.54
C ARG A 263 10.97 12.67 0.96
N VAL A 264 10.51 11.66 1.70
CA VAL A 264 10.52 11.64 3.17
C VAL A 264 11.18 10.35 3.63
N ARG A 265 12.13 10.46 4.56
CA ARG A 265 12.91 9.30 5.01
C ARG A 265 12.09 8.34 5.88
N ASP A 266 11.20 8.89 6.70
CA ASP A 266 10.45 8.17 7.72
C ASP A 266 9.16 8.94 8.08
N TRP A 267 8.41 8.38 9.04
CA TRP A 267 7.16 8.97 9.52
C TRP A 267 7.33 10.31 10.24
N ALA A 268 8.50 10.59 10.84
CA ALA A 268 8.77 11.91 11.38
C ALA A 268 8.89 12.96 10.26
N GLY A 269 9.52 12.59 9.14
CA GLY A 269 9.56 13.41 7.93
C GLY A 269 8.17 13.68 7.34
N VAL A 270 7.27 12.70 7.36
CA VAL A 270 5.85 12.88 6.96
C VAL A 270 5.18 13.95 7.83
N ILE A 271 5.29 13.85 9.16
CA ILE A 271 4.69 14.82 10.08
C ILE A 271 5.25 16.23 9.87
N GLN A 272 6.57 16.37 9.76
CA GLN A 272 7.22 17.67 9.52
C GLN A 272 6.70 18.32 8.23
N TRP A 273 6.57 17.53 7.16
CA TRP A 273 6.03 18.02 5.90
C TRP A 273 4.58 18.49 6.04
N VAL A 274 3.72 17.70 6.71
CA VAL A 274 2.31 18.05 6.91
C VAL A 274 2.17 19.33 7.76
N GLU A 275 2.93 19.45 8.85
CA GLU A 275 2.94 20.64 9.69
C GLU A 275 3.34 21.88 8.91
N GLN A 276 4.37 21.78 8.06
CA GLN A 276 4.79 22.85 7.17
C GLN A 276 3.67 23.23 6.17
N GLN A 277 3.06 22.26 5.50
CA GLN A 277 1.99 22.55 4.54
C GLN A 277 0.77 23.23 5.20
N LYS A 278 0.41 22.82 6.42
CA LYS A 278 -0.66 23.47 7.19
C LYS A 278 -0.31 24.89 7.59
N GLN A 279 0.94 25.15 8.00
CA GLN A 279 1.42 26.51 8.30
C GLN A 279 1.38 27.42 7.07
N GLU A 280 1.67 26.86 5.89
CA GLU A 280 1.62 27.56 4.60
C GLU A 280 0.20 27.68 4.03
N GLY A 281 -0.82 27.12 4.70
CA GLY A 281 -2.22 27.15 4.25
C GLY A 281 -2.50 26.31 3.00
N LYS A 282 -1.63 25.33 2.71
CA LYS A 282 -1.74 24.42 1.56
C LYS A 282 -2.50 23.13 1.89
N LEU A 283 -2.65 22.80 3.18
CA LEU A 283 -3.42 21.68 3.71
C LEU A 283 -4.37 22.11 4.83
#